data_AF-A0A0H5RK13-F1
#
_entry.id   AF-A0A0H5RK13-F1
#
_cell.length_a   1.000
_cell.length_b   1.000
_cell.length_c   1.000
_cell.angle_alpha   90.00
_cell.angle_beta   90.00
_cell.angle_gamma   90.00
#
_symmetry.space_group_name_H-M   'P 1'
#
loop_
_entity.id
_entity.type
_entity.pdbx_description
1 polymer ?
#
loop_
_entity_poly.entity_id
_entity_poly.type
_entity_poly.pdbx_seq_one_letter_code
_entity_poly.pdbx_strand_id
1 'polypeptide(L)'
;MAQISLVTWVMESLPALKKAASRIQAGAPPVDISKMNQQIQQLKDMQAEVFIRQFTGFGDAVRAVPKELEIIKQQLMNPKELTVRQFVEGAGIAGKFFGFFCVGEIIGRKNIVGYSMPKLS
;
A
#
# COMPACT_ATOMS: atom_id res chain seq x y z
N MET A 1 26.38 17.45 17.14
CA MET A 1 25.12 17.87 17.81
C MET A 1 23.87 17.73 16.94
N ALA A 2 23.93 17.85 15.61
CA ALA A 2 22.75 17.74 14.72
C ALA A 2 22.14 16.33 14.55
N GLN A 3 22.92 15.26 14.75
CA GLN A 3 22.40 13.89 14.63
C GLN A 3 21.55 13.46 15.83
N ILE A 4 21.86 13.98 17.03
CA ILE A 4 21.10 13.66 18.24
C ILE A 4 19.70 14.26 18.16
N SER A 5 19.58 15.53 17.72
CA SER A 5 18.28 16.22 17.58
C SER A 5 17.37 15.58 16.52
N LEU A 6 17.94 15.04 15.44
CA LEU A 6 17.17 14.35 14.40
C LEU A 6 16.57 13.04 14.95
N VAL A 7 17.34 12.29 15.74
CA VAL A 7 16.88 11.06 16.39
C VAL A 7 15.82 11.38 17.45
N THR A 8 15.98 12.47 18.22
CA THR A 8 14.96 12.89 19.21
C THR A 8 13.66 13.32 18.53
N TRP A 9 13.73 14.06 17.41
CA TRP A 9 12.55 14.46 16.64
C TRP A 9 11.81 13.28 15.99
N VAL A 10 12.54 12.29 15.48
CA VAL A 10 11.95 11.04 14.95
C VAL A 10 11.31 10.22 16.07
N MET A 11 11.92 10.15 17.25
CA MET A 11 11.33 9.48 18.41
C MET A 11 10.06 10.19 18.93
N GLU A 12 10.02 11.53 18.86
CA GLU A 12 8.87 12.32 19.30
C GLU A 12 7.70 12.37 18.30
N SER A 13 7.98 12.20 17.01
CA SER A 13 6.99 12.21 15.93
C SER A 13 6.33 10.85 15.69
N LEU A 14 6.83 9.78 16.32
CA LEU A 14 6.25 8.44 16.26
C LEU A 14 5.39 8.16 17.50
N PRO A 15 4.05 8.28 17.42
CA PRO A 15 3.15 8.09 18.55
C PRO A 15 3.21 6.67 19.13
N ALA A 16 3.67 5.69 18.34
CA ALA A 16 3.92 4.32 18.80
C ALA A 16 5.05 4.25 19.85
N LEU A 17 6.13 5.02 19.67
CA LEU A 17 7.28 5.03 20.59
C LEU A 17 6.95 5.78 21.89
N LYS A 18 6.25 6.91 21.81
CA LYS A 18 5.73 7.62 23.01
C LYS A 18 4.78 6.73 23.83
N LYS A 19 3.91 5.97 23.16
CA LYS A 19 2.97 5.05 23.81
C LYS A 19 3.66 3.82 24.40
N ALA A 20 4.77 3.38 23.81
CA ALA A 20 5.61 2.32 24.38
C ALA A 20 6.40 2.82 25.60
N ALA A 21 7.02 4.01 25.50
CA ALA A 21 7.79 4.62 26.58
C ALA A 21 6.93 4.91 27.83
N SER A 22 5.71 5.44 27.64
CA SER A 22 4.79 5.69 28.75
C SER A 22 4.28 4.40 29.41
N ARG A 23 4.16 3.29 28.66
CA ARG A 23 3.80 1.98 29.20
C ARG A 23 4.91 1.36 30.05
N ILE A 24 6.16 1.54 29.65
CA ILE A 24 7.34 1.07 30.40
C ILE A 24 7.52 1.90 31.68
N GLN A 25 7.35 3.23 31.61
CA GLN A 25 7.42 4.10 32.79
C GLN A 25 6.26 3.89 33.78
N ALA A 26 5.08 3.48 33.30
CA ALA A 26 3.91 3.23 34.15
C ALA A 26 3.90 1.84 34.83
N GLY A 27 4.94 1.02 34.66
CA GLY A 27 5.01 -0.31 35.29
C GLY A 27 3.89 -1.25 34.85
N ALA A 28 3.34 -1.05 33.64
CA ALA A 28 2.19 -1.81 33.16
C ALA A 28 2.54 -3.31 33.07
N PRO A 29 1.60 -4.22 33.42
CA PRO A 29 1.86 -5.65 33.37
C PRO A 29 2.30 -6.09 31.95
N PRO A 30 3.12 -7.15 31.85
CA PRO A 30 3.62 -7.63 30.57
C PRO A 30 2.45 -7.86 29.60
N VAL A 31 2.63 -7.47 28.34
CA VAL A 31 1.64 -7.63 27.28
C VAL A 31 1.16 -9.08 27.30
N ASP A 32 -0.14 -9.26 27.56
CA ASP A 32 -0.76 -10.58 27.60
C ASP A 32 -0.70 -11.19 26.20
N ILE A 33 0.31 -12.05 26.00
CA ILE A 33 0.67 -12.65 24.70
C ILE A 33 -0.52 -13.40 24.11
N SER A 34 -1.39 -13.95 24.98
CA SER A 34 -2.61 -14.65 24.56
C SER A 34 -3.60 -13.73 23.83
N LYS A 35 -3.81 -12.50 24.33
CA LYS A 35 -4.68 -11.49 23.72
C LYS A 35 -4.09 -10.93 22.43
N MET A 36 -2.76 -10.76 22.39
CA MET A 36 -2.08 -10.32 21.18
C MET A 36 -2.18 -11.36 20.05
N ASN A 37 -2.04 -12.65 20.36
CA ASN A 37 -2.22 -13.73 19.39
C ASN A 37 -3.67 -13.81 18.88
N GLN A 38 -4.66 -13.61 19.76
CA GLN A 38 -6.07 -13.55 19.36
C GLN A 38 -6.35 -12.37 18.42
N GLN A 39 -5.78 -11.18 18.70
CA GLN A 39 -5.89 -10.02 17.83
C GLN A 39 -5.21 -10.22 16.48
N ILE A 40 -4.03 -10.85 16.45
CA ILE A 40 -3.34 -11.21 15.21
C ILE A 40 -4.17 -12.19 14.39
N GLN A 41 -4.81 -13.16 15.03
CA GLN A 41 -5.67 -14.11 14.34
C GLN A 41 -6.91 -13.43 13.74
N GLN A 42 -7.58 -12.57 14.50
CA GLN A 42 -8.71 -11.78 13.99
C GLN A 42 -8.32 -10.90 12.79
N LEU A 43 -7.13 -10.28 12.82
CA LEU A 43 -6.61 -9.52 11.70
C LEU A 43 -6.39 -10.39 10.46
N LYS A 44 -5.86 -11.60 10.62
CA LYS A 44 -5.68 -12.55 9.51
C LYS A 44 -7.02 -12.99 8.92
N ASP A 45 -8.01 -13.27 9.77
CA ASP A 45 -9.33 -13.72 9.34
C ASP A 45 -10.05 -12.60 8.56
N MET A 46 -9.98 -11.35 9.05
CA MET A 46 -10.51 -10.19 8.32
C MET A 46 -9.79 -9.96 6.99
N GLN A 47 -8.47 -10.13 6.94
CA GLN A 47 -7.71 -10.02 5.69
C GLN A 47 -8.12 -11.11 4.68
N ALA A 48 -8.30 -12.34 5.15
CA ALA A 48 -8.75 -13.45 4.32
C ALA A 48 -10.17 -13.21 3.78
N GLU A 49 -11.08 -12.70 4.60
CA GLU A 49 -12.44 -12.37 4.17
C GLU A 49 -12.43 -11.26 3.11
N VAL A 50 -11.65 -10.20 3.31
CA VAL A 50 -11.48 -9.14 2.30
C VAL A 50 -10.91 -9.70 1.01
N PHE A 51 -9.89 -10.57 1.11
CA PHE A 51 -9.27 -11.19 -0.06
C PHE A 51 -10.26 -12.05 -0.83
N ILE A 52 -11.05 -12.88 -0.14
CA ILE A 52 -12.08 -13.72 -0.76
C ILE A 52 -13.13 -12.83 -1.45
N ARG A 53 -13.64 -11.80 -0.78
CA ARG A 53 -14.63 -10.87 -1.36
C ARG A 53 -14.09 -10.19 -2.62
N GLN A 54 -12.83 -9.75 -2.60
CA GLN A 54 -12.17 -9.17 -3.76
C GLN A 54 -12.04 -10.17 -4.90
N PHE A 55 -11.69 -11.42 -4.60
CA PHE A 55 -11.55 -12.47 -5.61
C PHE A 55 -12.88 -12.87 -6.23
N THR A 56 -13.94 -13.00 -5.41
CA THR A 56 -15.29 -13.30 -5.89
C THR A 56 -15.87 -12.17 -6.75
N GLY A 57 -15.55 -10.91 -6.42
CA GLY A 57 -15.98 -9.75 -7.20
C GLY A 57 -15.15 -9.49 -8.47
N PHE A 58 -14.03 -10.17 -8.64
CA PHE A 58 -13.12 -9.93 -9.77
C PHE A 58 -13.78 -10.19 -11.13
N GLY A 59 -14.57 -11.25 -11.25
CA GLY A 59 -15.25 -11.59 -12.50
C GLY A 59 -16.24 -10.51 -12.95
N ASP A 60 -17.00 -9.95 -12.02
CA ASP A 60 -17.94 -8.87 -12.31
C ASP A 60 -17.22 -7.55 -12.60
N ALA A 61 -16.11 -7.28 -11.89
CA ALA A 61 -15.26 -6.12 -12.18
C ALA A 61 -14.69 -6.19 -13.61
N VAL A 62 -14.20 -7.35 -14.06
CA VAL A 62 -13.69 -7.53 -15.43
C VAL A 62 -14.79 -7.31 -16.48
N ARG A 63 -16.02 -7.75 -16.20
CA ARG A 63 -17.17 -7.53 -17.10
C ARG A 63 -17.60 -6.07 -17.17
N ALA A 64 -17.32 -5.27 -16.15
CA ALA A 64 -17.64 -3.84 -16.13
C ALA A 64 -16.62 -2.99 -16.90
N VAL A 65 -15.38 -3.47 -17.07
CA VAL A 65 -14.28 -2.74 -17.74
C VAL A 65 -14.67 -2.14 -19.10
N PRO A 66 -15.33 -2.87 -20.04
CA PRO A 66 -15.66 -2.31 -21.34
C PRO A 66 -16.59 -1.09 -21.25
N LYS A 67 -17.56 -1.14 -20.33
CA LYS A 67 -18.51 -0.04 -20.11
C LYS A 67 -17.82 1.18 -19.52
N GLU A 68 -16.94 0.98 -18.54
CA GLU A 68 -16.16 2.08 -17.95
C GLU A 68 -15.19 2.68 -18.96
N LEU A 69 -14.59 1.86 -19.82
CA LEU A 69 -13.68 2.32 -20.86
C LEU A 69 -14.38 3.24 -21.88
N GLU A 70 -15.62 2.92 -22.27
CA GLU A 70 -16.42 3.77 -23.15
C GLU A 70 -16.71 5.13 -22.53
N ILE A 71 -17.06 5.17 -21.24
CA ILE A 71 -17.31 6.41 -20.49
C ILE A 71 -16.03 7.25 -20.43
N ILE A 72 -14.90 6.65 -20.08
CA ILE A 72 -13.60 7.33 -20.01
C ILE A 72 -13.20 7.87 -21.39
N LYS A 73 -13.42 7.08 -22.45
CA LYS A 73 -13.13 7.51 -23.83
C LYS A 73 -13.97 8.72 -24.22
N GLN A 74 -15.25 8.75 -23.88
CA GLN A 74 -16.12 9.91 -24.13
C GLN A 74 -15.65 11.15 -23.34
N GLN A 75 -15.26 10.99 -22.08
CA GLN A 75 -14.71 12.07 -21.26
C GLN A 75 -13.38 12.61 -21.80
N LEU A 76 -12.51 11.73 -22.33
CA LEU A 76 -11.25 12.12 -22.97
C LEU A 76 -11.45 12.88 -24.28
N MET A 77 -12.51 12.57 -25.03
CA MET A 77 -12.84 13.30 -26.26
C MET A 77 -13.33 14.74 -25.96
N ASN A 78 -13.85 14.98 -24.76
CA ASN A 78 -14.29 16.29 -24.27
C ASN A 78 -13.54 16.72 -23.00
N PRO A 79 -12.22 16.99 -23.09
CA PRO A 79 -11.37 17.19 -21.91
C PRO A 79 -11.70 18.45 -21.09
N LYS A 80 -12.55 19.35 -21.61
CA LYS A 80 -13.02 20.55 -20.91
C LYS A 80 -14.03 20.25 -19.80
N GLU A 81 -14.67 19.08 -19.83
CA GLU A 81 -15.65 18.66 -18.82
C GLU A 81 -15.00 17.87 -17.67
N LEU A 82 -13.69 17.60 -17.78
CA LEU A 82 -12.95 16.81 -16.81
C LEU A 82 -12.66 17.65 -15.56
N THR A 83 -13.16 17.18 -14.42
CA THR A 83 -12.93 17.85 -13.14
C THR A 83 -11.50 17.57 -12.66
N VAL A 84 -10.84 18.54 -12.02
CA VAL A 84 -9.48 18.36 -11.44
C VAL A 84 -9.41 17.12 -10.53
N ARG A 85 -10.48 16.85 -9.80
CA ARG A 85 -10.62 15.64 -8.98
C ARG A 85 -10.50 14.34 -9.79
N GLN A 86 -11.19 14.23 -10.92
CA GLN A 86 -11.14 13.05 -11.79
C GLN A 86 -9.74 12.87 -12.38
N PHE A 87 -9.07 13.97 -12.71
CA PHE A 87 -7.68 13.93 -13.16
C PHE A 87 -6.74 13.40 -12.07
N VAL A 88 -6.87 13.87 -10.83
CA VAL A 88 -6.05 13.39 -9.69
C VAL A 88 -6.33 11.92 -9.36
N GLU A 89 -7.60 11.51 -9.39
CA GLU A 89 -8.00 10.12 -9.20
C GLU A 89 -7.41 9.23 -10.30
N GLY A 90 -7.49 9.64 -11.57
CA GLY A 90 -6.88 8.95 -12.71
C GLY A 90 -5.36 8.87 -12.61
N ALA A 91 -4.68 9.96 -12.23
CA ALA A 91 -3.23 9.98 -12.02
C ALA A 91 -2.81 9.05 -10.88
N GLY A 92 -3.57 9.01 -9.78
CA GLY A 92 -3.33 8.10 -8.67
C GLY A 92 -3.47 6.63 -9.07
N ILE A 93 -4.44 6.30 -9.93
CA ILE A 93 -4.61 4.96 -10.48
C ILE A 93 -3.46 4.60 -11.42
N ALA A 94 -3.09 5.50 -12.34
CA ALA A 94 -1.97 5.30 -13.26
C ALA A 94 -0.65 5.05 -12.50
N GLY A 95 -0.40 5.80 -11.42
CA GLY A 95 0.76 5.61 -10.55
C GLY A 95 0.78 4.22 -9.90
N LYS A 96 -0.38 3.70 -9.46
CA LYS A 96 -0.47 2.34 -8.90
C LYS A 96 -0.16 1.29 -9.96
N PHE A 97 -0.70 1.42 -11.17
CA PHE A 97 -0.39 0.49 -12.27
C PHE A 97 1.10 0.50 -12.64
N PHE A 98 1.72 1.68 -12.69
CA PHE A 98 3.16 1.79 -12.89
C PHE A 98 3.96 1.14 -11.76
N GLY A 99 3.53 1.31 -10.50
CA GLY A 99 4.13 0.62 -9.36
C GLY A 99 4.07 -0.91 -9.49
N PHE A 100 2.92 -1.47 -9.87
CA PHE A 100 2.78 -2.90 -10.14
C PHE A 100 3.66 -3.37 -11.30
N PHE A 101 3.77 -2.56 -12.36
CA PHE A 101 4.68 -2.84 -13.48
C PHE A 101 6.14 -2.93 -13.01
N CYS A 102 6.62 -1.96 -12.21
CA CYS A 102 7.98 -1.99 -11.67
C CYS A 102 8.23 -3.21 -10.76
N VAL A 103 7.26 -3.61 -9.93
CA VAL A 103 7.38 -4.82 -9.10
C VAL A 103 7.45 -6.07 -9.98
N GLY A 104 6.60 -6.17 -11.01
CA GLY A 104 6.65 -7.26 -11.99
C GLY A 104 8.00 -7.34 -12.71
N GLU A 105 8.58 -6.19 -13.06
CA GLU A 105 9.90 -6.09 -13.67
C GLU A 105 11.02 -6.59 -12.73
N ILE A 106 10.95 -6.25 -11.43
CA ILE A 106 11.89 -6.75 -10.42
C ILE A 106 11.79 -8.27 -10.29
N ILE A 107 10.57 -8.81 -10.23
CA ILE A 107 10.33 -10.26 -10.14
C ILE A 107 10.86 -10.97 -11.39
N GLY A 108 10.58 -10.43 -12.58
CA GLY A 108 11.04 -10.98 -13.85
C GLY A 108 12.57 -10.95 -14.02
N ARG A 109 13.21 -9.85 -13.60
CA ARG A 109 14.68 -9.71 -13.64
C ARG A 109 15.39 -10.49 -12.54
N LYS A 110 14.68 -10.88 -11.47
CA LYS A 110 15.24 -11.43 -10.22
C LYS A 110 16.34 -10.53 -9.63
N ASN A 111 16.32 -9.25 -9.97
CA ASN A 111 17.30 -8.27 -9.53
C ASN A 111 16.56 -6.99 -9.14
N ILE A 112 16.88 -6.48 -7.96
CA ILE A 112 16.26 -5.29 -7.38
C ILE A 112 16.83 -4.02 -8.02
N VAL A 113 18.07 -4.08 -8.53
CA VAL A 113 18.78 -2.93 -9.10
C VAL A 113 19.34 -3.28 -10.47
N GLY A 114 18.75 -2.67 -11.51
CA GLY A 114 19.24 -2.77 -12.88
C GLY A 114 19.06 -4.14 -13.54
N TYR A 115 19.61 -4.27 -14.74
CA TYR A 115 19.68 -5.55 -15.45
C TYR A 115 20.99 -6.26 -15.08
N SER A 116 20.89 -7.53 -14.72
CA SER A 116 22.04 -8.42 -14.60
C SER A 116 22.59 -8.65 -16.00
N MET A 117 23.58 -7.85 -16.43
CA MET A 117 24.28 -8.16 -17.68
C MET A 117 24.98 -9.52 -17.50
N PRO A 118 24.90 -10.42 -18.49
CA PRO A 118 25.70 -11.64 -18.46
C PRO A 118 27.16 -11.21 -18.37
N LYS A 119 27.89 -11.75 -17.38
CA LYS A 119 29.35 -11.60 -17.34
C LYS A 119 29.88 -12.27 -18.61
N LEU A 120 30.42 -11.48 -19.53
CA LEU A 120 31.26 -12.00 -20.61
C LEU A 120 32.46 -12.67 -19.94
N SER A 121 32.41 -13.99 -19.88
CA SER A 121 33.56 -14.86 -19.63
C SER A 121 34.23 -15.21 -20.94
#